data_AF-A0A0G1FR57-F1
#
_entry.id   AF-A0A0G1FR57-F1
#
_cell.length_a   1.000
_cell.length_b   1.000
_cell.length_c   1.000
_cell.angle_alpha   90.00
_cell.angle_beta   90.00
_cell.angle_gamma   90.00
#
_symmetry.space_group_name_H-M   'P 1'
#
loop_
_entity.id
_entity.type
_entity.pdbx_description
1 polymer ?
#
loop_
_entity_poly.entity_id
_entity_poly.type
_entity_poly.pdbx_seq_one_letter_code
_entity_poly.pdbx_strand_id
1 'polypeptide(L)'
;MTPIEQLIVKTSSKYGIHAETALEIARCESGLTQYNQSGEVIRGKVNSNDVGVFQINERYHLERSAELGFDIHTAKGNVGYALWLMKNEGNRHWNSSRPCWSKTANLPEILENKNNKSLAIL
;
A
#
# COMPACT_ATOMS: atom_id res chain seq x y z
N MET A 1 12.78 -0.23 7.95
CA MET A 1 11.79 0.16 6.94
C MET A 1 12.50 0.85 5.77
N THR A 2 12.33 0.29 4.59
CA THR A 2 12.68 0.85 3.28
C THR A 2 11.96 2.17 3.00
N PRO A 3 12.40 2.97 2.02
CA PRO A 3 11.72 4.23 1.67
C PRO A 3 10.24 4.06 1.30
N ILE A 4 9.88 2.95 0.62
CA ILE A 4 8.49 2.70 0.22
C ILE A 4 7.62 2.32 1.41
N GLU A 5 8.12 1.54 2.36
CA GLU A 5 7.40 1.23 3.61
C GLU A 5 7.16 2.50 4.43
N GLN A 6 8.16 3.37 4.56
CA GLN A 6 8.01 4.67 5.23
C GLN A 6 6.97 5.54 4.54
N LEU A 7 6.96 5.57 3.21
CA LEU A 7 5.97 6.31 2.42
C LEU A 7 4.55 5.77 2.65
N ILE A 8 4.38 4.45 2.67
CA ILE A 8 3.08 3.80 2.97
C ILE A 8 2.63 4.14 4.38
N VAL A 9 3.48 3.96 5.40
CA VAL A 9 3.15 4.26 6.81
C VAL A 9 2.73 5.72 6.97
N LYS A 10 3.55 6.66 6.47
CA LYS A 10 3.26 8.10 6.55
C LYS A 10 1.94 8.46 5.86
N THR A 11 1.71 7.90 4.69
CA THR A 11 0.49 8.18 3.91
C THR A 11 -0.73 7.54 4.58
N SER A 12 -0.59 6.35 5.16
CA SER A 12 -1.64 5.66 5.91
C SER A 12 -2.09 6.50 7.11
N SER A 13 -1.16 7.05 7.90
CA SER A 13 -1.49 7.96 9.00
C SER A 13 -2.23 9.22 8.51
N LYS A 14 -1.83 9.79 7.36
CA LYS A 14 -2.51 10.97 6.78
C LYS A 14 -3.96 10.68 6.42
N TYR A 15 -4.29 9.49 5.93
CA TYR A 15 -5.64 9.12 5.53
C TYR A 15 -6.45 8.42 6.64
N GLY A 16 -5.84 8.11 7.78
CA GLY A 16 -6.47 7.35 8.86
C GLY A 16 -6.71 5.89 8.46
N ILE A 17 -5.72 5.27 7.81
CA ILE A 17 -5.73 3.86 7.39
C ILE A 17 -4.71 3.10 8.25
N HIS A 18 -5.05 1.86 8.65
CA HIS A 18 -4.11 0.98 9.34
C HIS A 18 -2.95 0.64 8.40
N ALA A 19 -1.74 1.05 8.79
CA ALA A 19 -0.54 0.89 7.96
C ALA A 19 -0.24 -0.58 7.68
N GLU A 20 -0.54 -1.48 8.63
CA GLU A 20 -0.37 -2.93 8.51
C GLU A 20 -1.18 -3.48 7.34
N THR A 21 -2.41 -3.00 7.14
CA THR A 21 -3.27 -3.43 6.03
C THR A 21 -2.71 -2.94 4.70
N ALA A 22 -2.28 -1.67 4.63
CA ALA A 22 -1.73 -1.09 3.41
C ALA A 22 -0.39 -1.75 3.01
N LEU A 23 0.48 -2.00 3.99
CA LEU A 23 1.74 -2.71 3.79
C LEU A 23 1.51 -4.14 3.29
N GLU A 24 0.56 -4.87 3.88
CA GLU A 24 0.30 -6.24 3.48
C GLU A 24 -0.30 -6.32 2.07
N ILE A 25 -1.22 -5.42 1.71
CA ILE A 25 -1.73 -5.34 0.35
C ILE A 25 -0.57 -5.07 -0.62
N ALA A 26 0.25 -4.04 -0.38
CA ALA A 26 1.39 -3.73 -1.25
C ALA A 26 2.41 -4.88 -1.34
N ARG A 27 2.63 -5.63 -0.25
CA ARG A 27 3.47 -6.83 -0.24
C ARG A 27 2.90 -7.91 -1.15
N CYS A 28 1.59 -8.17 -1.08
CA CYS A 28 0.92 -9.16 -1.91
C CYS A 28 0.86 -8.78 -3.39
N GLU A 29 0.73 -7.49 -3.69
CA GLU A 29 0.65 -6.99 -5.08
C GLU A 29 2.01 -6.96 -5.79
N SER A 30 3.05 -6.46 -5.11
CA SER A 30 4.33 -6.16 -5.77
C SER A 30 5.57 -6.60 -5.00
N GLY A 31 5.41 -7.13 -3.78
CA GLY A 31 6.52 -7.27 -2.86
C GLY A 31 7.10 -5.91 -2.46
N LEU A 32 6.25 -4.89 -2.29
CA LEU A 32 6.65 -3.53 -1.93
C LEU A 32 7.58 -2.86 -2.97
N THR A 33 7.36 -3.09 -4.26
CA THR A 33 8.25 -2.59 -5.32
C THR A 33 7.51 -1.65 -6.27
N GLN A 34 8.03 -0.43 -6.47
CA GLN A 34 7.50 0.48 -7.50
C GLN A 34 8.24 0.34 -8.83
N TYR A 35 9.57 0.19 -8.79
CA TYR A 35 10.43 0.22 -9.96
C TYR A 35 11.27 -1.04 -10.08
N ASN A 36 11.55 -1.49 -11.29
CA ASN A 36 12.49 -2.57 -11.57
C ASN A 36 13.95 -2.08 -11.41
N GLN A 37 14.92 -2.97 -11.63
CA GLN A 37 16.35 -2.65 -11.53
C GLN A 37 16.83 -1.59 -12.53
N SER A 38 16.09 -1.40 -13.63
CA SER A 38 16.35 -0.39 -14.65
C SER A 38 15.68 0.96 -14.35
N GLY A 39 14.93 1.07 -13.24
CA GLY A 39 14.21 2.27 -12.84
C GLY A 39 12.84 2.44 -13.51
N GLU A 40 12.37 1.46 -14.28
CA GLU A 40 11.06 1.49 -14.94
C GLU A 40 9.98 1.02 -13.97
N VAL A 41 8.76 1.55 -14.11
CA VAL A 41 7.62 1.13 -13.28
C VAL A 41 7.33 -0.35 -13.52
N ILE A 42 7.20 -1.12 -12.44
CA ILE A 42 6.83 -2.53 -12.57
C ILE A 42 5.40 -2.67 -13.10
N ARG A 43 5.18 -3.70 -13.91
CA ARG A 43 3.88 -4.02 -14.50
C ARG A 43 3.47 -5.44 -14.14
N GLY A 44 2.16 -5.64 -14.00
CA GLY A 44 1.57 -6.94 -13.71
C GLY A 44 1.93 -7.97 -14.79
N LYS A 45 2.20 -9.21 -14.35
CA LYS A 45 2.56 -10.31 -15.26
C LYS A 45 1.37 -10.81 -16.09
N VAL A 46 0.18 -10.79 -15.49
CA VAL A 46 -1.07 -11.25 -16.13
C VAL A 46 -1.75 -10.11 -16.88
N ASN A 47 -1.74 -8.91 -16.29
CA ASN A 47 -2.31 -7.71 -16.89
C ASN A 47 -1.30 -6.58 -16.79
N SER A 48 -0.76 -6.17 -17.93
CA SER A 48 0.28 -5.15 -18.02
C SER A 48 -0.20 -3.74 -17.62
N ASN A 49 -1.52 -3.54 -17.49
CA ASN A 49 -2.10 -2.28 -17.02
C ASN A 49 -2.00 -2.12 -15.49
N ASP A 50 -1.66 -3.17 -14.75
CA ASP A 50 -1.46 -3.07 -13.29
C ASP A 50 -0.07 -2.52 -13.01
N VAL A 51 0.02 -1.33 -12.40
CA VAL A 51 1.30 -0.60 -12.25
C VAL A 51 1.73 -0.39 -10.81
N GLY A 52 3.04 -0.51 -10.59
CA GLY A 52 3.71 -0.06 -9.38
C GLY A 52 3.36 -0.85 -8.11
N VAL A 53 3.61 -0.23 -6.96
CA VAL A 53 3.63 -0.89 -5.65
C VAL A 53 2.27 -1.45 -5.21
N PHE A 54 1.17 -0.80 -5.58
CA PHE A 54 -0.19 -1.28 -5.33
C PHE A 54 -0.85 -1.93 -6.55
N GLN A 55 -0.10 -2.15 -7.63
CA GLN A 55 -0.62 -2.77 -8.87
C GLN A 55 -1.94 -2.14 -9.34
N ILE A 56 -2.00 -0.80 -9.34
CA ILE A 56 -3.21 -0.05 -9.73
C ILE A 56 -3.45 -0.22 -11.22
N ASN A 57 -4.66 -0.62 -11.60
CA ASN A 57 -5.00 -0.85 -13.00
C ASN A 57 -5.26 0.45 -13.77
N GLU A 58 -4.41 0.77 -14.75
CA GLU A 58 -4.50 1.99 -15.56
C GLU A 58 -5.87 2.14 -16.26
N ARG A 59 -6.47 1.06 -16.76
CA ARG A 59 -7.74 1.12 -17.48
C ARG A 59 -8.88 1.69 -16.64
N TYR A 60 -8.87 1.43 -15.33
CA TYR A 60 -9.95 1.85 -14.43
C TYR A 60 -9.62 3.11 -13.64
N HIS A 61 -8.33 3.40 -13.45
CA HIS A 61 -7.89 4.36 -12.45
C HIS A 61 -7.02 5.50 -12.99
N LEU A 62 -6.47 5.40 -14.21
CA LEU A 62 -5.55 6.41 -14.73
C LEU A 62 -6.21 7.79 -14.80
N GLU A 63 -7.37 7.90 -15.45
CA GLU A 63 -8.10 9.16 -15.57
C GLU A 63 -8.45 9.75 -14.20
N ARG A 64 -9.07 8.94 -13.33
CA ARG A 64 -9.52 9.41 -12.01
C ARG A 64 -8.35 9.81 -11.10
N SER A 65 -7.25 9.07 -11.16
CA SER A 65 -6.05 9.41 -10.38
C SER A 65 -5.45 10.74 -10.82
N ALA A 66 -5.38 10.99 -12.13
CA ALA A 66 -4.87 12.24 -12.69
C ALA A 66 -5.75 13.45 -12.31
N GLU A 67 -7.08 13.32 -12.39
CA GLU A 67 -8.02 14.36 -11.94
C GLU A 67 -7.83 14.76 -10.48
N LEU A 68 -7.47 13.80 -9.64
CA LEU A 68 -7.19 13.99 -8.22
C LEU A 68 -5.75 14.45 -7.93
N GLY A 69 -4.93 14.61 -8.97
CA GLY A 69 -3.55 15.06 -8.87
C GLY A 69 -2.54 13.97 -8.48
N PHE A 70 -2.88 12.70 -8.69
CA PHE A 70 -1.97 11.58 -8.48
C PHE A 70 -1.38 11.08 -9.80
N ASP A 71 -0.06 10.93 -9.82
CA ASP A 71 0.64 10.19 -10.88
C ASP A 71 0.94 8.77 -10.39
N ILE A 72 0.13 7.79 -10.83
CA ILE A 72 0.23 6.39 -10.40
C ILE A 72 1.49 5.67 -10.91
N HIS A 73 2.26 6.27 -11.82
CA HIS A 73 3.55 5.77 -12.27
C HIS A 73 4.68 6.19 -11.31
N THR A 74 4.45 7.17 -10.44
CA THR A 74 5.39 7.52 -9.37
C THR A 74 5.10 6.75 -8.08
N ALA A 75 6.13 6.47 -7.26
CA ALA A 75 5.91 5.88 -5.94
C ALA A 75 4.94 6.72 -5.08
N LYS A 76 5.07 8.05 -5.11
CA LYS A 76 4.23 8.97 -4.34
C LYS A 76 2.78 8.95 -4.78
N GLY A 77 2.52 9.01 -6.10
CA GLY A 77 1.15 9.00 -6.61
C GLY A 77 0.51 7.62 -6.54
N ASN A 78 1.26 6.53 -6.77
CA ASN A 78 0.76 5.16 -6.61
C ASN A 78 0.30 4.90 -5.17
N VAL A 79 1.17 5.17 -4.18
CA VAL A 79 0.82 5.06 -2.75
C VAL A 79 -0.33 6.04 -2.40
N GLY A 80 -0.22 7.30 -2.82
CA GLY A 80 -1.23 8.31 -2.53
C GLY A 80 -2.64 7.95 -3.02
N TYR A 81 -2.74 7.45 -4.26
CA TYR A 81 -4.00 7.05 -4.85
C TYR A 81 -4.54 5.75 -4.25
N ALA A 82 -3.67 4.77 -3.96
CA ALA A 82 -4.09 3.54 -3.29
C ALA A 82 -4.72 3.84 -1.91
N LEU A 83 -4.08 4.68 -1.11
CA LEU A 83 -4.64 5.05 0.20
C LEU A 83 -5.91 5.91 0.08
N TRP A 84 -6.01 6.73 -0.97
CA TRP A 84 -7.26 7.41 -1.30
C TRP A 84 -8.38 6.41 -1.62
N LEU A 85 -8.11 5.39 -2.44
CA LEU A 85 -9.07 4.31 -2.72
C LEU A 85 -9.46 3.56 -1.44
N MET A 86 -8.50 3.14 -0.61
CA MET A 86 -8.80 2.47 0.66
C MET A 86 -9.72 3.31 1.55
N LYS A 87 -9.47 4.63 1.62
CA LYS A 87 -10.29 5.55 2.41
C LYS A 87 -11.71 5.71 1.89
N ASN A 88 -11.89 5.84 0.58
CA ASN A 88 -13.18 6.20 -0.02
C ASN A 88 -13.99 4.96 -0.47
N GLU A 89 -13.31 3.85 -0.72
CA GLU A 89 -13.85 2.69 -1.43
C GLU A 89 -13.54 1.36 -0.73
N GLY A 90 -12.74 1.39 0.34
CA GLY A 90 -12.24 0.20 1.02
C GLY A 90 -11.24 -0.59 0.16
N ASN A 91 -11.01 -1.84 0.54
CA ASN A 91 -9.94 -2.66 -0.07
C ASN A 91 -10.41 -3.48 -1.27
N ARG A 92 -11.59 -3.18 -1.84
CA ARG A 92 -12.22 -4.03 -2.87
C ARG A 92 -11.41 -4.17 -4.15
N HIS A 93 -10.58 -3.18 -4.46
CA HIS A 93 -9.72 -3.16 -5.66
C HIS A 93 -8.62 -4.21 -5.64
N TRP A 94 -8.31 -4.75 -4.45
CA TRP A 94 -7.32 -5.81 -4.22
C TRP A 94 -7.97 -7.12 -3.80
N ASN A 95 -9.25 -7.34 -4.14
CA ASN A 95 -9.96 -8.57 -3.77
C ASN A 95 -9.35 -9.83 -4.40
N SER A 96 -8.71 -9.72 -5.57
CA SER A 96 -7.99 -10.80 -6.24
C SER A 96 -6.86 -11.38 -5.37
N SER A 97 -6.16 -10.53 -4.64
CA SER A 97 -5.06 -10.90 -3.73
C SER A 97 -5.52 -11.06 -2.28
N ARG A 98 -6.82 -10.95 -1.98
CA ARG A 98 -7.36 -11.06 -0.60
C ARG A 98 -6.88 -12.27 0.19
N PRO A 99 -6.81 -13.49 -0.38
CA PRO A 99 -6.27 -14.65 0.33
C PRO A 99 -4.83 -14.49 0.84
N CYS A 100 -4.06 -13.58 0.25
CA CYS A 100 -2.72 -13.21 0.69
C CYS A 100 -2.78 -12.23 1.87
N TRP A 101 -3.49 -11.09 1.73
CA TRP A 101 -3.39 -9.99 2.70
C TRP A 101 -4.41 -10.03 3.84
N SER A 102 -5.53 -10.75 3.74
CA SER A 102 -6.56 -10.72 4.79
C SER A 102 -6.18 -11.49 6.06
N LYS A 103 -5.05 -12.18 6.06
CA LYS A 103 -4.57 -12.98 7.20
C LYS A 103 -3.98 -12.13 8.31
N THR A 104 -3.40 -10.97 7.98
CA THR A 104 -2.78 -10.04 8.94
C THR A 104 -3.79 -9.10 9.61
N ALA A 105 -4.95 -8.87 8.98
CA ALA A 105 -6.04 -8.06 9.54
C ALA A 105 -6.72 -8.70 10.77
N ASN A 106 -6.43 -9.98 11.07
CA ASN A 106 -6.90 -10.72 12.24
C ASN A 106 -5.82 -10.95 13.30
N LEU A 107 -4.67 -10.27 13.22
CA LEU A 107 -3.68 -10.36 14.28
C LEU A 107 -4.15 -9.50 15.46
N PRO A 108 -4.38 -10.09 16.65
CA PRO A 108 -4.61 -9.28 17.85
C PRO A 108 -3.42 -8.34 18.05
N GLU A 109 -3.73 -7.15 18.52
CA GLU A 109 -2.85 -6.03 18.88
C GLU A 109 -1.73 -6.47 19.85
N ILE A 110 -0.71 -7.17 19.35
CA ILE A 110 0.41 -7.70 20.16
C ILE A 110 1.72 -6.92 19.92
N LEU A 111 1.71 -5.88 19.07
CA LEU A 111 2.92 -5.10 18.79
C LEU A 111 3.01 -3.76 19.53
N GLU A 112 1.94 -3.25 20.14
CA GLU A 112 2.04 -2.04 21.00
C GLU A 112 2.69 -2.33 22.36
N ASN A 113 2.72 -3.58 22.82
CA ASN A 113 3.20 -3.92 24.16
C ASN A 113 4.72 -4.22 24.27
N LYS A 114 5.50 -4.06 23.20
CA LYS A 114 6.96 -4.30 23.25
C LYS A 114 7.80 -3.05 23.48
N ASN A 115 7.24 -1.85 23.35
CA ASN A 115 7.96 -0.59 23.58
C ASN A 115 7.63 0.10 24.92
N ASN A 116 6.75 -0.48 25.74
CA ASN A 116 6.34 0.10 27.03
C ASN A 116 6.82 -0.67 28.27
N LYS A 117 7.80 -1.57 28.12
CA LYS A 117 8.45 -2.29 29.25
C LYS A 117 9.86 -1.78 29.57
N SER A 118 10.06 -0.47 29.50
CA SER A 118 11.27 0.17 30.03
C SER A 118 10.94 1.51 30.68
N LEU A 119 10.06 1.50 31.68
CA LEU A 119 9.90 2.59 32.67
C LEU A 119 9.04 2.09 33.84
N ALA A 120 9.64 1.27 34.70
CA ALA A 120 9.20 1.05 36.08
C ALA A 120 10.37 0.42 36.86
N ILE A 121 11.38 1.23 37.18
CA ILE A 121 12.21 1.03 38.38
C ILE A 121 12.01 2.28 39.22
N LEU A 122 11.07 2.20 40.15
CA LEU A 122 11.10 2.89 41.44
C LEU A 122 10.73 1.83 42.48
#